data_AF-A0AAU6WMK9-F1
#
_entry.id   AF-A0AAU6WMK9-F1
#
_cell.length_a   1.000
_cell.length_b   1.000
_cell.length_c   1.000
_cell.angle_alpha   90.00
_cell.angle_beta   90.00
_cell.angle_gamma   90.00
#
_symmetry.space_group_name_H-M   'P 1'
#
loop_
_entity.id
_entity.type
_entity.pdbx_description
1 polymer ?
#
loop_
_entity_poly.entity_id
_entity_poly.type
_entity_poly.pdbx_seq_one_letter_code
_entity_poly.pdbx_strand_id
1 'polypeptide(L)' 'MLFSSSYIQELLTLKGQEGARKLILHYLDDTDSIPFEQGRWDIDTPEDYKKLINS' A
#
# COMPACT_ATOMS: atom_id res chain seq x y z
N MET A 1 -3.12 11.88 6.23
CA MET A 1 -1.77 11.30 6.45
C MET A 1 -2.00 9.83 6.78
N LEU A 2 -1.39 8.87 6.05
CA LEU A 2 -1.66 7.42 6.20
C LEU A 2 -0.78 6.73 7.25
N PHE A 3 0.39 7.30 7.58
CA PHE A 3 1.31 6.77 8.58
C PHE A 3 1.51 7.79 9.69
N SER A 4 1.41 7.35 10.94
CA SER A 4 1.80 8.16 12.10
C SER A 4 3.32 8.45 12.08
N SER A 5 3.72 9.56 12.69
CA SER A 5 5.13 9.93 12.82
C SER A 5 5.97 8.89 13.57
N SER A 6 5.34 8.07 14.42
CA SER A 6 5.98 6.96 15.13
C SER A 6 6.60 5.92 14.18
N TYR A 7 6.09 5.79 12.96
CA TYR A 7 6.51 4.77 11.99
C TYR A 7 7.51 5.27 10.95
N ILE A 8 7.77 6.58 10.88
CA ILE A 8 8.60 7.19 9.83
C ILE A 8 10.03 6.65 9.88
N GLN A 9 10.61 6.46 11.06
CA GLN A 9 11.98 5.94 11.17
C GLN A 9 12.09 4.53 10.59
N GLU A 10 11.13 3.66 10.87
CA GLU A 10 11.14 2.28 10.37
C GLU A 10 10.84 2.21 8.87
N LEU A 11 9.90 3.02 8.38
CA LEU A 11 9.62 3.18 6.95
C LEU A 11 10.88 3.55 6.15
N LEU A 12 11.74 4.44 6.68
CA LEU A 12 12.99 4.85 6.04
C LEU A 12 14.04 3.73 5.99
N THR A 13 13.89 2.68 6.80
CA THR A 13 14.81 1.53 6.78
C THR A 13 14.38 0.43 5.80
N LEU A 14 13.20 0.53 5.21
CA LEU A 14 12.69 -0.47 4.26
C LEU A 14 13.59 -0.54 3.02
N LYS A 15 13.87 -1.77 2.58
CA LYS A 15 14.73 -2.07 1.43
C LYS A 15 14.09 -3.17 0.59
N GLY A 16 14.45 -3.21 -0.69
CA GLY A 16 13.92 -4.19 -1.65
C GLY A 16 12.49 -3.86 -2.10
N GLN A 17 11.82 -4.83 -2.70
CA GLN A 17 10.53 -4.62 -3.40
C GLN A 17 9.29 -4.82 -2.53
N GLU A 18 9.43 -5.31 -1.29
CA GLU A 18 8.26 -5.62 -0.44
C GLU A 18 7.59 -4.37 0.16
N GLY A 19 8.26 -3.21 0.13
CA GLY A 19 7.69 -1.94 0.57
C GLY A 19 7.18 -1.96 2.02
N ALA A 20 6.12 -1.18 2.28
CA ALA A 20 5.52 -1.05 3.60
C ALA A 20 4.68 -2.26 4.04
N ARG A 21 4.49 -3.29 3.19
CA ARG A 21 3.67 -4.46 3.51
C ARG A 21 4.18 -5.20 4.75
N LYS A 22 5.51 -5.36 4.86
CA LYS A 22 6.16 -5.97 6.04
C LYS A 22 5.85 -5.20 7.32
N LEU A 23 5.90 -3.88 7.26
CA LEU A 23 5.62 -2.99 8.39
C LEU A 23 4.16 -3.10 8.84
N ILE A 24 3.22 -3.04 7.88
CA ILE A 24 1.78 -3.18 8.16
C ILE A 24 1.48 -4.53 8.82
N LEU A 25 2.09 -5.62 8.33
CA LEU A 25 1.93 -6.94 8.92
C LEU A 25 2.54 -7.05 10.32
N HIS A 26 3.62 -6.30 10.60
CA HIS A 26 4.26 -6.28 11.92
C HIS A 26 3.40 -5.56 12.97
N TYR A 27 2.70 -4.49 12.58
CA TYR A 27 1.86 -3.67 13.44
C TYR A 27 0.36 -3.86 13.19
N LEU A 28 -0.11 -5.07 12.84
CA LEU A 28 -1.52 -5.32 12.51
C LEU A 28 -2.51 -4.79 13.56
N ASP A 29 -2.16 -4.90 14.84
CA ASP A 29 -2.99 -4.42 15.96
C ASP A 29 -3.08 -2.89 16.06
N ASP A 30 -2.19 -2.15 15.39
CA ASP A 30 -2.21 -0.68 15.27
C ASP A 30 -2.49 -0.24 13.83
N THR A 31 -3.38 -0.98 13.14
CA THR A 31 -3.87 -0.63 11.80
C THR A 31 -5.38 -0.60 11.75
N ASP A 32 -5.92 0.33 10.95
CA ASP A 32 -7.33 0.35 10.58
C ASP A 32 -7.50 -0.12 9.13
N SER A 33 -8.48 -1.01 8.91
CA SER A 33 -8.86 -1.48 7.58
C SER A 33 -9.99 -0.64 7.02
N ILE A 34 -9.72 0.08 5.94
CA ILE A 34 -10.71 0.89 5.23
C ILE A 34 -11.06 0.19 3.91
N PRO A 35 -12.34 -0.18 3.68
CA PRO A 35 -12.75 -0.72 2.38
C PRO A 35 -12.46 0.28 1.27
N PHE A 36 -11.67 -0.14 0.29
CA PHE A 36 -11.34 0.67 -0.87
C PHE A 36 -11.39 -0.20 -2.12
N GLU A 37 -12.58 -0.34 -2.70
CA GLU A 37 -12.85 -1.23 -3.84
C GLU A 37 -11.97 -0.92 -5.05
N GLN A 38 -11.67 0.36 -5.29
CA GLN A 38 -10.81 0.81 -6.37
C GLN A 38 -9.33 0.49 -6.12
N GLY A 39 -8.93 0.20 -4.88
CA GLY A 39 -7.58 -0.20 -4.51
C GLY A 39 -7.17 -1.59 -5.03
N ARG A 40 -8.10 -2.33 -5.63
CA ARG A 40 -7.83 -3.63 -6.26
C ARG A 40 -7.02 -3.53 -7.55
N TRP A 41 -6.97 -2.36 -8.17
CA TRP A 41 -6.31 -2.16 -9.45
C TRP A 41 -4.81 -2.01 -9.27
N ASP A 42 -4.06 -2.93 -9.86
CA ASP A 42 -2.61 -2.85 -10.02
C ASP A 42 -2.32 -2.39 -11.46
N ILE A 43 -1.73 -1.22 -11.63
CA ILE A 43 -1.60 -0.56 -12.95
C ILE A 43 -0.13 -0.57 -13.37
N ASP A 44 0.38 -1.76 -13.69
CA ASP A 44 1.77 -1.93 -14.12
C ASP A 44 1.95 -1.75 -15.63
N THR A 45 0.90 -2.02 -16.42
CA THR A 45 0.97 -2.03 -17.89
C THR A 45 -0.03 -1.07 -18.55
N PRO A 46 0.22 -0.65 -19.81
CA PRO A 46 -0.77 0.10 -20.59
C PRO A 46 -2.10 -0.64 -20.73
N GLU A 47 -2.07 -1.98 -20.78
CA GLU A 47 -3.27 -2.82 -20.82
C GLU A 47 -4.07 -2.73 -19.53
N ASP A 48 -3.42 -2.67 -18.36
CA ASP A 48 -4.10 -2.51 -17.08
C ASP A 48 -4.78 -1.14 -16.96
N TYR A 49 -4.11 -0.09 -17.46
CA TYR A 49 -4.73 1.22 -17.56
C TYR A 49 -5.95 1.22 -18.50
N LYS A 50 -5.86 0.55 -19.65
CA LYS A 50 -7.01 0.39 -20.56
C LYS A 50 -8.16 -0.36 -19.90
N LYS A 51 -7.89 -1.37 -19.08
CA LYS A 51 -8.94 -2.09 -18.32
C LYS A 51 -9.60 -1.15 -17.31
N LEU A 52 -8.82 -0.37 -16.57
CA LEU A 52 -9.34 0.57 -15.57
C LEU A 52 -10.31 1.60 -16.18
N ILE A 53 -9.95 2.23 -17.29
CA ILE A 53 -10.78 3.29 -17.89
C ILE A 53 -12.02 2.76 -18.64
N ASN A 54 -12.08 1.46 -18.92
CA ASN A 54 -13.21 0.79 -19.58
C ASN A 54 -14.06 -0.05 -18.61
N SER A 55 -13.81 0.08 -17.30
CA SER A 55 -14.50 -0.66 -16.23
C SER A 55 -15.51 0.17 -15.46
#